data_AF-A0A2N2CC27-F1
#
_entry.id   AF-A0A2N2CC27-F1
#
_cell.length_a   1.000
_cell.length_b   1.000
_cell.length_c   1.000
_cell.angle_alpha   90.00
_cell.angle_beta   90.00
_cell.angle_gamma   90.00
#
_symmetry.space_group_name_H-M   'P 1'
#
loop_
_entity.id
_entity.type
_entity.pdbx_description
1 polymer ?
#
loop_
_entity_poly.entity_id
_entity_poly.type
_entity_poly.pdbx_seq_one_letter_code
_entity_poly.pdbx_strand_id
1 'polypeptide(L)'
;MKIALGQINVQSGNIAENIRSMKSMILEAKEKNADIIVFPEMAVSGYFLQDKWTDGEFVAFCQSQNDTIKELSDGIGIIWGNVSQMYGGQTFIGQDGRPARFNSAFFAFDKQWVSRPNSAWGQYVKHLLPDYRVFDDTRFFVDGLTLAQWTQEDVCEPFEFQKDGKTIKISLQICEDLWDNDYSFSPTQKATEYQSDLIINISSSPWTRNKELSRSKQLAKHHQKFPEKIPPFIYVNAAGMQNNGKTVVVFDGNSTLYDRRGIRVDGCNDRFESECKIVDTSDEIKDETVTENKLLLALVCGIKEFDRQVFPFKPHWLIGVSGGMDSSISAALLTMALGSERVIGVNMATKYNTDITKTNAKTLCQRLEIRYLASSIEAMVDSTLLTMKMFGYNEPYESLMVENVQARLRGHCLSTISSIEKAIIINNANKVETALGYCTLYGDTIGALAPLGDCTKMQLAQLGKEINDHFQQEIIPNNLLPIISDGEIEWQFAPSAELKEAQVDPMKWGYHDWLIQKLTEYPGFQIEKLMQDYLSGDIFATEAGRWMKFYGLDDPKKFIDDLSWVLNSIQNSVYKRIQMPPIIMVSRGSFGQDYRESQTRFQHTDKFKLLKDQILKSTLKGDRNAI
;
A
#
# COMPACT_ATOMS: atom_id res chain seq x y z
N MET A 1 -19.86 -18.66 21.55
CA MET A 1 -18.68 -18.19 22.30
C MET A 1 -18.49 -16.74 21.92
N LYS A 2 -18.32 -15.85 22.91
CA LYS A 2 -18.13 -14.41 22.65
C LYS A 2 -16.66 -14.11 22.44
N ILE A 3 -16.32 -13.61 21.27
CA ILE A 3 -14.95 -13.28 20.89
C ILE A 3 -14.88 -11.78 20.61
N ALA A 4 -13.95 -11.09 21.28
CA ALA A 4 -13.61 -9.71 20.98
C ALA A 4 -12.55 -9.67 19.88
N LEU A 5 -12.88 -9.02 18.77
CA LEU A 5 -11.96 -8.68 17.69
C LEU A 5 -11.22 -7.39 18.08
N GLY A 6 -9.98 -7.51 18.53
CA GLY A 6 -9.12 -6.39 18.93
C GLY A 6 -8.43 -5.75 17.73
N GLN A 7 -9.18 -5.12 16.83
CA GLN A 7 -8.63 -4.42 15.67
C GLN A 7 -7.92 -3.14 16.13
N ILE A 8 -6.59 -3.15 16.16
CA ILE A 8 -5.78 -2.02 16.65
C ILE A 8 -4.95 -1.35 15.56
N ASN A 9 -4.75 -0.04 15.70
CA ASN A 9 -3.77 0.72 14.94
C ASN A 9 -2.37 0.51 15.53
N VAL A 10 -1.66 -0.49 14.99
CA VAL A 10 -0.32 -0.87 15.48
C VAL A 10 0.70 0.22 15.12
N GLN A 11 1.27 0.84 16.14
CA GLN A 11 2.31 1.86 16.01
C GLN A 11 3.67 1.20 15.84
N SER A 12 4.26 1.31 14.65
CA SER A 12 5.52 0.64 14.35
C SER A 12 6.64 1.11 15.30
N GLY A 13 7.20 0.19 16.08
CA GLY A 13 8.29 0.43 17.02
C GLY A 13 7.87 1.06 18.36
N ASN A 14 6.61 1.50 18.53
CA ASN A 14 6.13 2.12 19.75
C ASN A 14 5.39 1.12 20.66
N ILE A 15 6.18 0.26 21.30
CA ILE A 15 5.70 -0.84 22.14
C ILE A 15 4.83 -0.33 23.30
N ALA A 16 5.20 0.78 23.93
CA ALA A 16 4.45 1.32 25.06
C ALA A 16 3.02 1.70 24.68
N GLU A 17 2.86 2.37 23.54
CA GLU A 17 1.56 2.79 23.01
C GLU A 17 0.71 1.59 22.55
N ASN A 18 1.34 0.60 21.92
CA ASN A 18 0.66 -0.62 21.51
C ASN A 18 0.14 -1.41 22.72
N ILE A 19 0.97 -1.62 23.74
CA ILE A 19 0.57 -2.28 24.99
C ILE A 19 -0.53 -1.50 25.71
N ARG A 20 -0.47 -0.16 25.72
CA ARG A 20 -1.53 0.69 26.28
C ARG A 20 -2.86 0.49 25.54
N SER A 21 -2.84 0.44 24.22
CA SER A 21 -4.03 0.22 23.39
C SER A 21 -4.61 -1.19 23.60
N MET A 22 -3.77 -2.22 23.63
CA MET A 22 -4.17 -3.59 23.93
C MET A 22 -4.80 -3.70 25.33
N LYS A 23 -4.18 -3.10 26.35
CA LYS A 23 -4.73 -3.05 27.72
C LYS A 23 -6.12 -2.44 27.75
N SER A 24 -6.32 -1.33 27.04
CA SER A 24 -7.63 -0.67 26.95
C SER A 24 -8.69 -1.60 26.37
N MET A 25 -8.39 -2.29 25.26
CA MET A 25 -9.34 -3.20 24.63
C MET A 25 -9.57 -4.49 25.43
N ILE A 26 -8.56 -4.99 26.16
CA ILE A 26 -8.73 -6.13 27.07
C ILE A 26 -9.74 -5.77 28.17
N LEU A 27 -9.65 -4.56 28.75
CA LEU A 27 -10.61 -4.10 29.76
C LEU A 27 -12.03 -4.00 29.17
N GLU A 28 -12.17 -3.38 28.00
CA GLU A 28 -13.45 -3.28 27.29
C GLU A 28 -14.05 -4.67 26.98
N ALA A 29 -13.23 -5.63 26.55
CA ALA A 29 -13.68 -7.00 26.27
C ALA A 29 -14.16 -7.73 27.53
N LYS A 30 -13.47 -7.54 28.67
CA LYS A 30 -13.92 -8.07 29.97
C LYS A 30 -15.25 -7.47 30.39
N GLU A 31 -15.41 -6.15 30.29
CA GLU A 31 -16.67 -5.46 30.60
C GLU A 31 -17.84 -5.97 29.75
N LYS A 32 -17.56 -6.31 28.48
CA LYS A 32 -18.55 -6.90 27.56
C LYS A 32 -18.72 -8.42 27.72
N ASN A 33 -18.07 -9.04 28.72
CA ASN A 33 -18.10 -10.46 29.01
C ASN A 33 -17.67 -11.33 27.80
N ALA A 34 -16.61 -10.93 27.10
CA ALA A 34 -15.98 -11.78 26.10
C ALA A 34 -15.26 -12.95 26.77
N ASP A 35 -15.30 -14.12 26.11
CA ASP A 35 -14.54 -15.30 26.53
C ASP A 35 -13.08 -15.18 26.09
N ILE A 36 -12.85 -14.61 24.90
CA ILE A 36 -11.53 -14.42 24.29
C ILE A 36 -11.45 -13.03 23.65
N ILE A 37 -10.30 -12.36 23.74
CA ILE A 37 -9.92 -11.25 22.87
C ILE A 37 -8.73 -11.65 21.97
N VAL A 38 -8.80 -11.27 20.70
CA VAL A 38 -7.79 -11.60 19.69
C VAL A 38 -7.19 -10.31 19.13
N PHE A 39 -5.86 -10.23 19.06
CA PHE A 39 -5.11 -9.11 18.50
C PHE A 39 -4.32 -9.50 17.25
N PRO A 40 -3.95 -8.53 16.39
CA PRO A 40 -3.21 -8.75 15.15
C PRO A 40 -1.84 -9.44 15.31
N GLU A 41 -1.31 -9.90 14.19
CA GLU A 41 0.09 -10.30 14.02
C GLU A 41 1.03 -9.13 14.39
N MET A 42 2.08 -9.40 15.16
CA MET A 42 3.04 -8.40 15.65
C MET A 42 2.39 -7.15 16.29
N ALA A 43 1.25 -7.33 16.98
CA ALA A 43 0.51 -6.27 17.67
C ALA A 43 1.35 -5.48 18.69
N VAL A 44 2.38 -6.10 19.27
CA VAL A 44 3.26 -5.46 20.27
C VAL A 44 4.27 -4.51 19.62
N SER A 45 4.97 -4.97 18.58
CA SER A 45 6.12 -4.28 18.02
C SER A 45 5.78 -3.46 16.78
N GLY A 46 4.74 -3.84 16.04
CA GLY A 46 4.66 -3.54 14.62
C GLY A 46 5.44 -4.57 13.80
N TYR A 47 5.10 -4.63 12.52
CA TYR A 47 5.54 -5.66 11.58
C TYR A 47 6.68 -5.15 10.69
N PHE A 48 6.51 -3.98 10.09
CA PHE A 48 7.46 -3.40 9.15
C PHE A 48 8.59 -2.65 9.88
N LEU A 49 9.48 -3.40 10.51
CA LEU A 49 10.60 -2.86 11.32
C LEU A 49 11.98 -3.01 10.66
N GLN A 50 12.07 -3.72 9.53
CA GLN A 50 13.32 -3.91 8.78
C GLN A 50 14.44 -4.43 9.68
N ASP A 51 15.68 -3.95 9.52
CA ASP A 51 16.82 -4.41 10.30
C ASP A 51 16.74 -4.10 11.81
N LYS A 52 15.71 -3.39 12.29
CA LYS A 52 15.44 -3.30 13.73
C LYS A 52 15.16 -4.69 14.35
N TRP A 53 14.73 -5.66 13.54
CA TRP A 53 14.66 -7.07 13.95
C TRP A 53 16.02 -7.70 14.28
N THR A 54 17.13 -7.09 13.84
CA THR A 54 18.49 -7.54 14.16
C THR A 54 19.06 -6.93 15.44
N ASP A 55 18.35 -5.97 16.03
CA ASP A 55 18.67 -5.37 17.32
C ASP A 55 18.19 -6.30 18.45
N GLY A 56 19.14 -7.01 19.07
CA GLY A 56 18.85 -8.00 20.11
C GLY A 56 18.18 -7.40 21.35
N GLU A 57 18.52 -6.18 21.75
CA GLU A 57 17.92 -5.52 22.91
C GLU A 57 16.46 -5.14 22.63
N PHE A 58 16.20 -4.63 21.43
CA PHE A 58 14.84 -4.35 20.99
C PHE A 58 13.97 -5.61 20.92
N VAL A 59 14.50 -6.70 20.34
CA VAL A 59 13.77 -7.97 20.26
C VAL A 59 13.51 -8.55 21.65
N ALA A 60 14.51 -8.53 22.54
CA ALA A 60 14.34 -8.96 23.93
C ALA A 60 13.29 -8.12 24.67
N PHE A 61 13.28 -6.81 24.43
CA PHE A 61 12.25 -5.93 24.99
C PHE A 61 10.86 -6.28 24.47
N CYS A 62 10.68 -6.49 23.16
CA CYS A 62 9.43 -6.97 22.60
C CYS A 62 9.00 -8.30 23.25
N GLN A 63 9.90 -9.27 23.31
CA GLN A 63 9.62 -10.59 23.90
C GLN A 63 9.20 -10.48 25.38
N SER A 64 9.81 -9.59 26.16
CA SER A 64 9.46 -9.39 27.58
C SER A 64 8.00 -8.96 27.80
N GLN A 65 7.36 -8.38 26.78
CA GLN A 65 5.96 -7.98 26.86
C GLN A 65 4.99 -9.17 26.79
N ASN A 66 5.45 -10.35 26.36
CA ASN A 66 4.62 -11.56 26.33
C ASN A 66 4.15 -11.94 27.74
N ASP A 67 5.03 -11.89 28.74
CA ASP A 67 4.64 -12.11 30.13
C ASP A 67 3.75 -10.99 30.65
N THR A 68 4.01 -9.75 30.25
CA THR A 68 3.15 -8.61 30.63
C THR A 68 1.72 -8.79 30.14
N ILE A 69 1.52 -9.28 28.90
CA ILE A 69 0.18 -9.51 28.33
C ILE A 69 -0.46 -10.74 28.97
N LYS A 70 0.31 -11.81 29.20
CA LYS A 70 -0.15 -13.00 29.91
C LYS A 70 -0.75 -12.65 31.28
N GLU A 71 -0.10 -11.78 32.06
CA GLU A 71 -0.63 -11.35 33.37
C GLU A 71 -1.97 -10.60 33.30
N LEU A 72 -2.37 -10.10 32.13
CA LEU A 72 -3.66 -9.44 31.91
C LEU A 72 -4.82 -10.42 31.64
N SER A 73 -4.55 -11.70 31.40
CA SER A 73 -5.53 -12.72 30.97
C SER A 73 -6.41 -13.28 32.10
N ASP A 74 -6.42 -12.64 33.27
CA ASP A 74 -7.29 -12.99 34.40
C ASP A 74 -8.78 -12.96 34.00
N GLY A 75 -9.43 -14.11 33.93
CA GLY A 75 -10.83 -14.26 33.54
C GLY A 75 -11.14 -14.05 32.06
N ILE A 76 -10.13 -13.95 31.17
CA ILE A 76 -10.35 -13.81 29.72
C ILE A 76 -9.22 -14.48 28.92
N GLY A 77 -9.55 -15.19 27.83
CA GLY A 77 -8.54 -15.66 26.90
C GLY A 77 -7.95 -14.49 26.11
N ILE A 78 -6.63 -14.44 25.96
CA ILE A 78 -5.97 -13.40 25.16
C ILE A 78 -5.10 -14.08 24.11
N ILE A 79 -5.35 -13.76 22.84
CA ILE A 79 -4.51 -14.18 21.71
C ILE A 79 -3.85 -12.94 21.10
N TRP A 80 -2.53 -12.95 20.90
CA TRP A 80 -1.81 -11.81 20.32
C TRP A 80 -0.59 -12.21 19.51
N GLY A 81 -0.18 -11.37 18.56
CA GLY A 81 1.05 -11.55 17.80
C GLY A 81 2.25 -10.80 18.41
N ASN A 82 3.39 -11.47 18.52
CA ASN A 82 4.66 -10.86 18.90
C ASN A 82 5.86 -11.72 18.47
N VAL A 83 7.06 -11.18 18.59
CA VAL A 83 8.31 -11.92 18.38
C VAL A 83 8.66 -12.80 19.58
N SER A 84 9.33 -13.92 19.30
CA SER A 84 10.03 -14.75 20.28
C SER A 84 11.41 -15.15 19.79
N GLN A 85 12.40 -15.23 20.68
CA GLN A 85 13.68 -15.90 20.42
C GLN A 85 13.75 -17.30 21.04
N MET A 86 12.64 -17.75 21.61
CA MET A 86 12.54 -19.04 22.30
C MET A 86 11.36 -19.83 21.78
N TYR A 87 11.51 -21.15 21.78
CA TYR A 87 10.43 -22.11 21.62
C TYR A 87 10.68 -23.29 22.56
N GLY A 88 9.65 -23.72 23.29
CA GLY A 88 9.83 -24.84 24.25
C GLY A 88 10.81 -24.54 25.39
N GLY A 89 11.10 -23.26 25.68
CA GLY A 89 12.13 -22.87 26.64
C GLY A 89 13.56 -22.93 26.11
N GLN A 90 13.74 -23.23 24.83
CA GLN A 90 15.04 -23.36 24.17
C GLN A 90 15.27 -22.21 23.19
N THR A 91 16.53 -21.83 23.03
CA THR A 91 16.99 -20.89 22.01
C THR A 91 17.61 -21.65 20.85
N PHE A 92 17.33 -21.20 19.63
CA PHE A 92 17.90 -21.77 18.41
C PHE A 92 18.77 -20.74 17.70
N ILE A 93 19.55 -21.17 16.71
CA ILE A 93 20.31 -20.27 15.83
C ILE A 93 19.56 -20.16 14.50
N GLY A 94 19.26 -18.93 14.09
CA GLY A 94 18.58 -18.61 12.83
C GLY A 94 19.52 -18.69 11.63
N GLN A 95 18.94 -18.49 10.44
CA GLN A 95 19.67 -18.57 9.16
C GLN A 95 20.78 -17.52 9.01
N ASP A 96 20.68 -16.40 9.74
CA ASP A 96 21.68 -15.33 9.75
C ASP A 96 22.80 -15.54 10.81
N GLY A 97 22.83 -16.70 11.47
CA GLY A 97 23.82 -17.03 12.51
C GLY A 97 23.59 -16.36 13.87
N ARG A 98 22.46 -15.65 14.06
CA ARG A 98 22.07 -15.02 15.33
C ARG A 98 21.00 -15.85 16.03
N PRO A 99 20.57 -15.54 17.28
CA PRO A 99 19.43 -16.20 17.88
C PRO A 99 18.22 -16.16 16.94
N ALA A 100 17.63 -17.32 16.70
CA ALA A 100 16.44 -17.48 15.87
C ALA A 100 15.35 -16.57 16.40
N ARG A 101 14.59 -15.97 15.49
CA ARG A 101 13.43 -15.14 15.81
C ARG A 101 12.23 -15.78 15.16
N PHE A 102 11.15 -15.87 15.90
CA PHE A 102 9.91 -16.44 15.45
C PHE A 102 8.85 -15.34 15.43
N ASN A 103 8.16 -15.21 14.30
CA ASN A 103 6.87 -14.51 14.26
C ASN A 103 5.84 -15.45 14.90
N SER A 104 5.32 -15.08 16.06
CA SER A 104 4.52 -15.97 16.90
C SER A 104 3.18 -15.38 17.31
N ALA A 105 2.19 -16.25 17.40
CA ALA A 105 0.92 -16.01 18.06
C ALA A 105 1.00 -16.65 19.45
N PHE A 106 0.60 -15.90 20.47
CA PHE A 106 0.58 -16.35 21.85
C PHE A 106 -0.85 -16.49 22.33
N PHE A 107 -1.11 -17.43 23.24
CA PHE A 107 -2.42 -17.64 23.84
C PHE A 107 -2.29 -17.89 25.35
N ALA A 108 -2.91 -17.02 26.14
CA ALA A 108 -2.98 -17.12 27.60
C ALA A 108 -4.41 -17.03 28.12
N PHE A 109 -4.67 -17.68 29.25
CA PHE A 109 -5.92 -17.63 30.02
C PHE A 109 -5.62 -17.80 31.51
N ASP A 110 -6.28 -17.01 32.37
CA ASP A 110 -6.07 -17.03 33.82
C ASP A 110 -4.59 -16.94 34.22
N LYS A 111 -3.86 -16.06 33.54
CA LYS A 111 -2.41 -15.80 33.71
C LYS A 111 -1.51 -17.00 33.41
N GLN A 112 -2.07 -18.04 32.80
CA GLN A 112 -1.35 -19.24 32.36
C GLN A 112 -1.32 -19.31 30.84
N TRP A 113 -0.30 -19.99 30.31
CA TRP A 113 -0.27 -20.34 28.89
C TRP A 113 -1.33 -21.40 28.60
N VAL A 114 -2.08 -21.24 27.50
CA VAL A 114 -2.98 -22.29 27.03
C VAL A 114 -2.13 -23.39 26.39
N SER A 115 -2.32 -24.64 26.83
CA SER A 115 -1.53 -25.77 26.35
C SER A 115 -2.03 -26.31 25.02
N ARG A 116 -1.12 -26.97 24.31
CA ARG A 116 -1.35 -27.91 23.22
C ARG A 116 -0.96 -29.32 23.70
N PRO A 117 -1.42 -30.40 23.06
CA PRO A 117 -1.13 -31.78 23.48
C PRO A 117 0.34 -32.04 23.81
N ASN A 118 1.27 -31.51 23.01
CA ASN A 118 2.70 -31.71 23.22
C ASN A 118 3.46 -30.44 23.64
N SER A 119 2.79 -29.34 24.01
CA SER A 119 3.47 -28.07 24.30
C SER A 119 2.70 -27.19 25.30
N ALA A 120 3.34 -26.83 26.41
CA ALA A 120 2.76 -25.95 27.44
C ALA A 120 3.09 -24.45 27.27
N TRP A 121 3.69 -24.05 26.15
CA TRP A 121 4.30 -22.71 26.00
C TRP A 121 3.38 -21.64 25.43
N GLY A 122 2.10 -21.95 25.17
CA GLY A 122 1.14 -20.95 24.71
C GLY A 122 1.50 -20.29 23.38
N GLN A 123 2.38 -20.90 22.57
CA GLN A 123 3.02 -20.25 21.42
C GLN A 123 2.78 -21.04 20.13
N TYR A 124 2.33 -20.37 19.08
CA TYR A 124 2.28 -20.87 17.71
C TYR A 124 3.24 -20.05 16.85
N VAL A 125 4.01 -20.71 15.98
CA VAL A 125 4.97 -20.06 15.08
C VAL A 125 4.40 -20.04 13.67
N LYS A 126 4.52 -18.90 12.97
CA LYS A 126 4.08 -18.72 11.58
C LYS A 126 4.75 -19.76 10.68
N HIS A 127 3.96 -20.48 9.88
CA HIS A 127 4.50 -21.58 9.05
C HIS A 127 4.89 -21.10 7.66
N LEU A 128 4.13 -20.18 7.09
CA LEU A 128 4.36 -19.65 5.77
C LEU A 128 4.91 -18.22 5.90
N LEU A 129 6.18 -18.02 5.55
CA LEU A 129 6.83 -16.71 5.59
C LEU A 129 6.78 -16.06 4.20
N PRO A 130 6.00 -14.99 3.99
CA PRO A 130 5.97 -14.30 2.71
C PRO A 130 7.31 -13.62 2.44
N ASP A 131 7.87 -13.88 1.26
CA ASP A 131 9.15 -13.32 0.80
C ASP A 131 8.99 -12.75 -0.63
N TYR A 132 7.92 -11.99 -0.81
CA TYR A 132 7.57 -11.35 -2.05
C TYR A 132 6.95 -9.99 -1.77
N ARG A 133 6.96 -9.12 -2.79
CA ARG A 133 6.37 -7.78 -2.68
C ARG A 133 6.99 -7.02 -1.50
N VAL A 134 6.16 -6.38 -0.68
CA VAL A 134 6.56 -5.60 0.51
C VAL A 134 7.12 -6.46 1.67
N PHE A 135 7.06 -7.79 1.58
CA PHE A 135 7.49 -8.72 2.63
C PHE A 135 8.93 -9.22 2.42
N ASP A 136 9.60 -9.52 3.54
CA ASP A 136 10.99 -10.02 3.64
C ASP A 136 11.12 -10.98 4.84
N ASP A 137 10.08 -11.76 5.15
CA ASP A 137 10.00 -12.47 6.43
C ASP A 137 11.17 -13.44 6.64
N THR A 138 11.59 -14.15 5.57
CA THR A 138 12.68 -15.14 5.59
C THR A 138 14.03 -14.53 5.97
N ARG A 139 14.22 -13.23 5.76
CA ARG A 139 15.42 -12.50 6.20
C ARG A 139 15.49 -12.42 7.73
N PHE A 140 14.34 -12.30 8.39
CA PHE A 140 14.28 -11.94 9.81
C PHE A 140 13.83 -13.08 10.71
N PHE A 141 13.00 -13.99 10.21
CA PHE A 141 12.33 -15.02 11.00
C PHE A 141 12.61 -16.43 10.51
N VAL A 142 12.48 -17.38 11.43
CA VAL A 142 12.46 -18.82 11.13
C VAL A 142 11.00 -19.28 11.09
N ASP A 143 10.67 -20.05 10.06
CA ASP A 143 9.33 -20.57 9.85
C ASP A 143 9.03 -21.82 10.71
N GLY A 144 7.75 -22.10 10.90
CA GLY A 144 7.26 -23.25 11.65
C GLY A 144 7.68 -24.61 11.07
N LEU A 145 7.90 -24.73 9.75
CA LEU A 145 8.35 -26.00 9.14
C LEU A 145 9.80 -26.30 9.49
N THR A 146 10.66 -25.28 9.45
CA THR A 146 12.05 -25.37 9.91
C THR A 146 12.09 -25.71 11.40
N LEU A 147 11.25 -25.07 12.22
CA LEU A 147 11.15 -25.39 13.65
C LEU A 147 10.68 -26.83 13.91
N ALA A 148 9.69 -27.32 13.16
CA ALA A 148 9.22 -28.71 13.24
C ALA A 148 10.36 -29.70 12.96
N GLN A 149 11.23 -29.39 12.00
CA GLN A 149 12.41 -30.21 11.70
C GLN A 149 13.44 -30.18 12.83
N TRP A 150 13.66 -29.03 13.47
CA TRP A 150 14.60 -28.92 14.59
C TRP A 150 14.14 -29.65 15.85
N THR A 151 12.84 -29.61 16.12
CA THR A 151 12.23 -30.17 17.34
C THR A 151 11.75 -31.61 17.16
N GLN A 152 11.50 -32.05 15.91
CA GLN A 152 10.81 -33.30 15.59
C GLN A 152 9.39 -33.37 16.17
N GLU A 153 8.75 -32.21 16.36
CA GLU A 153 7.39 -32.06 16.90
C GLU A 153 6.41 -31.60 15.81
N ASP A 154 5.12 -31.94 15.96
CA ASP A 154 4.07 -31.26 15.19
C ASP A 154 3.74 -29.93 15.86
N VAL A 155 4.12 -28.83 15.22
CA VAL A 155 3.96 -27.47 15.75
C VAL A 155 2.67 -26.78 15.24
N CYS A 156 1.80 -27.53 14.54
CA CYS A 156 0.46 -27.09 14.08
C CYS A 156 -0.70 -27.56 14.99
N GLU A 157 -0.42 -28.27 16.08
CA GLU A 157 -1.47 -28.76 16.99
C GLU A 157 -2.36 -27.63 17.52
N PRO A 158 -3.69 -27.86 17.66
CA PRO A 158 -4.60 -26.87 18.22
C PRO A 158 -4.35 -26.67 19.71
N PHE A 159 -4.67 -25.47 20.18
CA PHE A 159 -4.73 -25.14 21.60
C PHE A 159 -5.99 -25.72 22.23
N GLU A 160 -5.86 -26.27 23.44
CA GLU A 160 -6.96 -26.85 24.19
C GLU A 160 -7.51 -25.84 25.21
N PHE A 161 -8.42 -24.98 24.77
CA PHE A 161 -9.01 -23.95 25.62
C PHE A 161 -10.14 -24.53 26.48
N GLN A 162 -9.99 -24.46 27.80
CA GLN A 162 -10.98 -24.93 28.77
C GLN A 162 -11.99 -23.83 29.08
N LYS A 163 -13.27 -24.04 28.74
CA LYS A 163 -14.35 -23.10 29.08
C LYS A 163 -15.61 -23.84 29.46
N ASP A 164 -16.19 -23.47 30.61
CA ASP A 164 -17.45 -24.02 31.13
C ASP A 164 -17.48 -25.56 31.14
N GLY A 165 -16.35 -26.18 31.51
CA GLY A 165 -16.19 -27.63 31.58
C GLY A 165 -16.04 -28.33 30.22
N LYS A 166 -15.85 -27.59 29.13
CA LYS A 166 -15.62 -28.11 27.78
C LYS A 166 -14.23 -27.71 27.27
N THR A 167 -13.56 -28.66 26.63
CA THR A 167 -12.36 -28.38 25.82
C THR A 167 -12.79 -27.88 24.45
N ILE A 168 -12.25 -26.75 24.03
CA ILE A 168 -12.45 -26.16 22.71
C ILE A 168 -11.11 -26.14 21.99
N LYS A 169 -11.00 -26.84 20.86
CA LYS A 169 -9.79 -26.94 20.06
C LYS A 169 -9.68 -25.74 19.13
N ILE A 170 -8.71 -24.88 19.39
CA ILE A 170 -8.49 -23.65 18.62
C ILE A 170 -7.19 -23.77 17.83
N SER A 171 -7.29 -23.86 16.50
CA SER A 171 -6.11 -23.77 15.62
C SER A 171 -5.78 -22.31 15.35
N LEU A 172 -4.54 -21.92 15.66
CA LEU A 172 -4.03 -20.60 15.29
C LEU A 172 -3.38 -20.63 13.91
N GLN A 173 -3.45 -19.48 13.25
CA GLN A 173 -2.76 -19.17 12.01
C GLN A 173 -2.23 -17.74 12.09
N ILE A 174 -1.17 -17.43 11.35
CA ILE A 174 -0.63 -16.08 11.26
C ILE A 174 -0.58 -15.65 9.79
N CYS A 175 -1.41 -14.66 9.44
CA CYS A 175 -1.48 -13.97 8.16
C CYS A 175 -1.35 -14.88 6.93
N GLU A 176 -0.13 -15.02 6.41
CA GLU A 176 0.20 -15.80 5.20
C GLU A 176 -0.22 -17.27 5.30
N ASP A 177 -0.35 -17.83 6.52
CA ASP A 177 -0.87 -19.18 6.74
C ASP A 177 -2.29 -19.40 6.14
N LEU A 178 -3.07 -18.32 5.96
CA LEU A 178 -4.37 -18.35 5.24
C LEU A 178 -4.20 -18.55 3.71
N TRP A 179 -3.07 -18.17 3.14
CA TRP A 179 -2.81 -18.17 1.69
C TRP A 179 -2.11 -19.46 1.23
N ASP A 180 -2.33 -20.55 1.95
CA ASP A 180 -1.64 -21.84 1.80
C ASP A 180 -1.95 -22.64 0.51
N ASN A 181 -2.81 -22.12 -0.38
CA ASN A 181 -3.12 -22.79 -1.64
C ASN A 181 -1.95 -22.80 -2.63
N ASP A 182 -1.06 -21.81 -2.52
CA ASP A 182 0.13 -21.69 -3.38
C ASP A 182 1.37 -22.35 -2.76
N TYR A 183 1.21 -23.03 -1.61
CA TYR A 183 2.29 -23.68 -0.86
C TYR A 183 2.12 -25.20 -0.87
N SER A 184 3.22 -25.92 -0.64
CA SER A 184 3.21 -27.39 -0.49
C SER A 184 2.68 -27.85 0.86
N PHE A 185 2.63 -26.96 1.84
CA PHE A 185 2.12 -27.20 3.19
C PHE A 185 0.88 -26.34 3.46
N SER A 186 -0.12 -26.92 4.12
CA SER A 186 -1.38 -26.25 4.43
C SER A 186 -1.68 -26.29 5.92
N PRO A 187 -1.46 -25.18 6.66
CA PRO A 187 -1.90 -25.03 8.05
C PRO A 187 -3.43 -25.20 8.17
N THR A 188 -4.18 -24.79 7.14
CA THR A 188 -5.64 -24.97 7.11
C THR A 188 -6.02 -26.44 7.04
N GLN A 189 -5.34 -27.23 6.21
CA GLN A 189 -5.55 -28.67 6.16
C GLN A 189 -5.28 -29.32 7.52
N LYS A 190 -4.17 -28.94 8.18
CA LYS A 190 -3.85 -29.45 9.53
C LYS A 190 -4.96 -29.17 10.53
N ALA A 191 -5.50 -27.95 10.55
CA ALA A 191 -6.62 -27.61 11.41
C ALA A 191 -7.85 -28.53 11.20
N THR A 192 -8.12 -28.95 9.94
CA THR A 192 -9.19 -29.91 9.63
C THR A 192 -8.86 -31.35 10.06
N GLU A 193 -7.60 -31.78 9.92
CA GLU A 193 -7.14 -33.11 10.35
C GLU A 193 -7.29 -33.27 11.88
N TYR A 194 -7.04 -32.20 12.63
CA TYR A 194 -7.23 -32.16 14.08
C TYR A 194 -8.69 -32.00 14.54
N GLN A 195 -9.63 -31.83 13.60
CA GLN A 195 -11.04 -31.57 13.88
C GLN A 195 -11.22 -30.38 14.83
N SER A 196 -10.57 -29.27 14.51
CA SER A 196 -10.59 -28.06 15.33
C SER A 196 -12.01 -27.48 15.39
N ASP A 197 -12.37 -26.92 16.55
CA ASP A 197 -13.67 -26.29 16.76
C ASP A 197 -13.71 -24.85 16.22
N LEU A 198 -12.54 -24.22 16.10
CA LEU A 198 -12.36 -22.86 15.62
C LEU A 198 -10.98 -22.66 14.98
N ILE A 199 -10.90 -21.87 13.91
CA ILE A 199 -9.63 -21.35 13.39
C ILE A 199 -9.56 -19.85 13.68
N ILE A 200 -8.44 -19.38 14.22
CA ILE A 200 -8.16 -17.96 14.44
C ILE A 200 -6.90 -17.57 13.70
N ASN A 201 -7.04 -16.65 12.74
CA ASN A 201 -5.93 -16.05 12.02
C ASN A 201 -5.70 -14.62 12.49
N ILE A 202 -4.50 -14.36 13.01
CA ILE A 202 -4.03 -13.02 13.34
C ILE A 202 -3.20 -12.47 12.19
N SER A 203 -3.43 -11.21 11.80
CA SER A 203 -2.92 -10.67 10.53
C SER A 203 -2.37 -9.26 10.65
N SER A 204 -1.26 -9.01 9.97
CA SER A 204 -0.82 -7.69 9.53
C SER A 204 -0.89 -7.68 8.00
N SER A 205 -2.11 -7.75 7.46
CA SER A 205 -2.38 -7.85 6.02
C SER A 205 -2.59 -6.48 5.40
N PRO A 206 -1.62 -5.98 4.61
CA PRO A 206 -1.73 -4.69 3.94
C PRO A 206 -2.96 -4.59 3.07
N TRP A 207 -3.59 -3.41 3.07
CA TRP A 207 -4.65 -3.11 2.13
C TRP A 207 -4.06 -2.70 0.78
N THR A 208 -4.65 -3.25 -0.27
CA THR A 208 -4.57 -2.76 -1.64
C THR A 208 -6.00 -2.75 -2.19
N ARG A 209 -6.27 -2.01 -3.27
CA ARG A 209 -7.61 -1.99 -3.88
C ARG A 209 -8.16 -3.41 -4.06
N ASN A 210 -9.37 -3.66 -3.58
CA ASN A 210 -10.08 -4.94 -3.62
C ASN A 210 -9.48 -6.08 -2.75
N LYS A 211 -8.64 -5.77 -1.76
CA LYS A 211 -8.01 -6.80 -0.91
C LYS A 211 -9.03 -7.55 -0.05
N GLU A 212 -10.08 -6.88 0.44
CA GLU A 212 -11.17 -7.52 1.18
C GLU A 212 -11.85 -8.64 0.37
N LEU A 213 -12.13 -8.40 -0.92
CA LEU A 213 -12.69 -9.43 -1.81
C LEU A 213 -11.73 -10.61 -1.98
N SER A 214 -10.42 -10.34 -1.97
CA SER A 214 -9.40 -11.37 -2.10
C SER A 214 -9.34 -12.26 -0.85
N ARG A 215 -9.52 -11.69 0.36
CA ARG A 215 -9.59 -12.44 1.63
C ARG A 215 -10.81 -13.37 1.63
N SER A 216 -12.00 -12.87 1.29
CA SER A 216 -13.21 -13.69 1.23
C SER A 216 -13.13 -14.79 0.16
N LYS A 217 -12.56 -14.49 -1.02
CA LYS A 217 -12.31 -15.50 -2.06
C LYS A 217 -11.39 -16.61 -1.60
N GLN A 218 -10.35 -16.28 -0.82
CA GLN A 218 -9.41 -17.28 -0.31
C GLN A 218 -10.09 -18.23 0.68
N LEU A 219 -10.90 -17.72 1.61
CA LEU A 219 -11.68 -18.55 2.52
C LEU A 219 -12.72 -19.41 1.78
N ALA A 220 -13.36 -18.88 0.74
CA ALA A 220 -14.27 -19.66 -0.09
C ALA A 220 -13.55 -20.84 -0.77
N LYS A 221 -12.30 -20.66 -1.23
CA LYS A 221 -11.48 -21.75 -1.78
C LYS A 221 -11.19 -22.84 -0.74
N HIS A 222 -10.88 -22.45 0.50
CA HIS A 222 -10.66 -23.43 1.58
C HIS A 222 -11.90 -24.27 1.87
N HIS A 223 -13.07 -23.64 1.93
CA HIS A 223 -14.34 -24.35 2.13
C HIS A 223 -14.68 -25.28 0.97
N GLN A 224 -14.34 -24.91 -0.28
CA GLN A 224 -14.49 -25.78 -1.43
C GLN A 224 -13.52 -26.98 -1.38
N LYS A 225 -12.28 -26.77 -0.92
CA LYS A 225 -11.25 -27.80 -0.81
C LYS A 225 -11.52 -28.79 0.33
N PHE A 226 -12.10 -28.32 1.43
CA PHE A 226 -12.36 -29.10 2.65
C PHE A 226 -13.83 -28.96 3.09
N PRO A 227 -14.79 -29.43 2.27
CA PRO A 227 -16.22 -29.25 2.55
C PRO A 227 -16.61 -29.87 3.89
N GLU A 228 -17.42 -29.15 4.66
CA GLU A 228 -17.97 -29.54 5.97
C GLU A 228 -16.91 -29.81 7.07
N LYS A 229 -15.62 -29.62 6.78
CA LYS A 229 -14.51 -29.85 7.72
C LYS A 229 -13.90 -28.56 8.26
N ILE A 230 -14.19 -27.42 7.64
CA ILE A 230 -13.70 -26.12 8.11
C ILE A 230 -14.63 -25.60 9.21
N PRO A 231 -14.11 -25.38 10.44
CA PRO A 231 -14.88 -24.76 11.51
C PRO A 231 -15.08 -23.25 11.24
N PRO A 232 -15.87 -22.53 12.06
CA PRO A 232 -15.90 -21.06 11.99
C PRO A 232 -14.49 -20.47 12.02
N PHE A 233 -14.31 -19.36 11.30
CA PHE A 233 -13.00 -18.74 11.10
C PHE A 233 -13.02 -17.29 11.58
N ILE A 234 -12.14 -16.96 12.53
CA ILE A 234 -11.93 -15.59 13.01
C ILE A 234 -10.69 -15.03 12.32
N TYR A 235 -10.84 -13.86 11.71
CA TYR A 235 -9.76 -13.11 11.09
C TYR A 235 -9.60 -11.78 11.82
N VAL A 236 -8.46 -11.53 12.47
CA VAL A 236 -8.17 -10.23 13.10
C VAL A 236 -6.97 -9.57 12.46
N ASN A 237 -7.18 -8.38 11.91
CA ASN A 237 -6.18 -7.64 11.16
C ASN A 237 -5.82 -6.32 11.85
N ALA A 238 -4.57 -5.88 11.67
CA ALA A 238 -4.16 -4.53 12.03
C ALA A 238 -4.98 -3.47 11.26
N ALA A 239 -5.09 -2.28 11.84
CA ALA A 239 -5.62 -1.08 11.21
C ALA A 239 -4.54 0.03 11.15
N GLY A 240 -4.83 1.14 10.49
CA GLY A 240 -3.93 2.30 10.43
C GLY A 240 -2.81 2.17 9.41
N MET A 241 -1.57 2.47 9.81
CA MET A 241 -0.41 2.54 8.91
C MET A 241 0.87 2.07 9.59
N GLN A 242 1.73 1.41 8.82
CA GLN A 242 3.15 1.18 9.12
C GLN A 242 3.98 1.44 7.87
N ASN A 243 5.31 1.46 7.95
CA ASN A 243 6.15 1.69 6.78
C ASN A 243 7.47 0.92 6.88
N ASN A 244 8.11 0.66 5.74
CA ASN A 244 9.42 0.02 5.65
C ASN A 244 10.46 0.93 4.98
N GLY A 245 10.41 2.23 5.28
CA GLY A 245 11.27 3.24 4.67
C GLY A 245 10.66 3.77 3.37
N LYS A 246 10.83 3.08 2.24
CA LYS A 246 10.38 3.58 0.93
C LYS A 246 8.90 3.34 0.64
N THR A 247 8.25 2.46 1.38
CA THR A 247 6.82 2.16 1.18
C THR A 247 6.07 2.38 2.48
N VAL A 248 5.04 3.22 2.41
CA VAL A 248 4.05 3.46 3.45
C VAL A 248 2.88 2.54 3.19
N VAL A 249 2.54 1.73 4.18
CA VAL A 249 1.61 0.62 4.07
C VAL A 249 0.41 0.88 4.98
N VAL A 250 -0.77 0.87 4.42
CA VAL A 250 -2.02 1.03 5.18
C VAL A 250 -2.72 -0.30 5.41
N PHE A 251 -3.41 -0.42 6.53
CA PHE A 251 -4.16 -1.60 6.91
C PHE A 251 -5.60 -1.21 7.18
N ASP A 252 -6.53 -1.84 6.47
CA ASP A 252 -7.94 -1.51 6.53
C ASP A 252 -8.63 -2.02 7.80
N GLY A 253 -7.96 -2.87 8.57
CA GLY A 253 -8.64 -3.68 9.57
C GLY A 253 -9.52 -4.69 8.87
N ASN A 254 -10.83 -4.47 8.91
CA ASN A 254 -11.84 -5.41 8.40
C ASN A 254 -11.73 -6.79 9.08
N SER A 255 -11.50 -6.79 10.40
CA SER A 255 -11.49 -8.01 11.21
C SER A 255 -12.87 -8.65 11.16
N THR A 256 -12.95 -9.95 10.89
CA THR A 256 -14.18 -10.61 10.44
C THR A 256 -14.35 -12.00 11.04
N LEU A 257 -15.58 -12.35 11.40
CA LEU A 257 -16.04 -13.72 11.64
C LEU A 257 -16.65 -14.30 10.36
N TYR A 258 -16.21 -15.50 9.99
CA TYR A 258 -16.81 -16.31 8.94
C TYR A 258 -17.42 -17.58 9.53
N ASP A 259 -18.59 -17.97 9.02
CA ASP A 259 -19.27 -19.21 9.42
C ASP A 259 -18.62 -20.46 8.78
N ARG A 260 -19.21 -21.63 9.06
CA ARG A 260 -18.79 -22.93 8.51
C ARG A 260 -18.97 -23.08 6.99
N ARG A 261 -19.58 -22.10 6.33
CA ARG A 261 -19.74 -22.04 4.87
C ARG A 261 -18.72 -21.09 4.23
N GLY A 262 -17.91 -20.41 5.04
CA GLY A 262 -16.97 -19.38 4.61
C GLY A 262 -17.65 -18.07 4.26
N ILE A 263 -18.88 -17.87 4.72
CA ILE A 263 -19.66 -16.65 4.51
C ILE A 263 -19.36 -15.71 5.68
N ARG A 264 -19.16 -14.43 5.35
CA ARG A 264 -18.97 -13.36 6.34
C ARG A 264 -20.24 -13.19 7.18
N VAL A 265 -20.09 -13.25 8.50
CA VAL A 265 -21.21 -13.19 9.47
C VAL A 265 -21.30 -11.83 10.12
N ASP A 266 -20.17 -11.35 10.66
CA ASP A 266 -20.05 -10.08 11.38
C ASP A 266 -18.57 -9.66 11.40
N GLY A 267 -18.27 -8.39 11.68
CA GLY A 267 -16.90 -7.89 11.67
C GLY A 267 -16.76 -6.41 12.04
N CYS A 268 -15.54 -6.01 12.36
CA CYS A 268 -15.17 -4.61 12.57
C CYS A 268 -15.33 -3.79 11.27
N ASN A 269 -15.28 -2.47 11.42
CA ASN A 269 -15.16 -1.52 10.34
C ASN A 269 -13.93 -1.81 9.46
N ASP A 270 -14.03 -1.41 8.20
CA ASP A 270 -12.93 -1.44 7.22
C ASP A 270 -12.43 -0.03 6.85
N ARG A 271 -12.56 0.92 7.79
CA ARG A 271 -12.25 2.35 7.62
C ARG A 271 -10.84 2.71 8.05
N PHE A 272 -9.94 1.72 8.17
CA PHE A 272 -8.56 1.88 8.63
C PHE A 272 -8.45 2.34 10.09
N GLU A 273 -9.51 2.17 10.89
CA GLU A 273 -9.60 2.64 12.27
C GLU A 273 -9.62 1.49 13.28
N SER A 274 -9.21 1.78 14.51
CA SER A 274 -9.26 0.81 15.61
C SER A 274 -10.68 0.58 16.09
N GLU A 275 -11.02 -0.65 16.44
CA GLU A 275 -12.32 -1.02 16.99
C GLU A 275 -12.19 -2.30 17.84
N CYS A 276 -12.91 -2.35 18.96
CA CYS A 276 -13.11 -3.58 19.73
C CYS A 276 -14.54 -4.07 19.54
N LYS A 277 -14.74 -5.05 18.67
CA LYS A 277 -16.07 -5.59 18.37
C LYS A 277 -16.26 -6.98 18.95
N ILE A 278 -17.39 -7.22 19.62
CA ILE A 278 -17.77 -8.53 20.13
C ILE A 278 -18.59 -9.25 19.09
N VAL A 279 -18.13 -10.42 18.68
CA VAL A 279 -18.87 -11.33 17.81
C VAL A 279 -19.24 -12.59 18.60
N ASP A 280 -20.34 -13.21 18.22
CA ASP A 280 -20.72 -14.54 18.71
C ASP A 280 -20.59 -15.52 17.56
N THR A 281 -20.05 -16.71 17.83
CA THR A 281 -19.87 -17.80 16.86
C THR A 281 -21.20 -18.43 16.38
N SER A 282 -22.30 -17.69 16.45
CA SER A 282 -23.60 -18.05 15.89
C SER A 282 -23.60 -17.87 14.37
N ASP A 283 -24.34 -18.69 13.63
CA ASP A 283 -24.45 -18.62 12.16
C ASP A 283 -25.41 -17.52 11.66
N GLU A 284 -25.80 -16.56 12.51
CA GLU A 284 -26.68 -15.44 12.15
C GLU A 284 -25.91 -14.30 11.49
N ILE A 285 -26.16 -14.06 10.20
CA ILE A 285 -25.53 -12.98 9.43
C ILE A 285 -26.05 -11.63 9.92
N LYS A 286 -25.13 -10.76 10.36
CA LYS A 286 -25.40 -9.39 10.86
C LYS A 286 -24.71 -8.30 10.04
N ASP A 287 -23.86 -8.67 9.09
CA ASP A 287 -22.94 -7.74 8.43
C ASP A 287 -23.50 -7.12 7.13
N GLU A 288 -23.44 -5.79 7.05
CA GLU A 288 -23.73 -4.98 5.86
C GLU A 288 -22.59 -4.00 5.51
N THR A 289 -21.37 -4.22 6.02
CA THR A 289 -20.29 -3.21 5.86
C THR A 289 -19.69 -3.20 4.45
N VAL A 290 -20.16 -2.25 3.63
CA VAL A 290 -19.51 -1.81 2.39
C VAL A 290 -19.08 -0.35 2.58
N THR A 291 -17.78 -0.11 2.74
CA THR A 291 -17.25 1.26 2.79
C THR A 291 -17.02 1.79 1.37
N GLU A 292 -17.73 2.85 1.02
CA GLU A 292 -17.50 3.64 -0.19
C GLU A 292 -16.21 4.45 -0.10
N ASN A 293 -15.65 4.83 -1.26
CA ASN A 293 -14.47 5.71 -1.37
C ASN A 293 -13.24 5.20 -0.58
N LYS A 294 -13.05 3.89 -0.54
CA LYS A 294 -11.99 3.24 0.27
C LYS A 294 -10.59 3.68 -0.11
N LEU A 295 -10.35 4.03 -1.39
CA LEU A 295 -9.06 4.61 -1.82
C LEU A 295 -8.80 5.99 -1.20
N LEU A 296 -9.81 6.86 -1.16
CA LEU A 296 -9.72 8.16 -0.50
C LEU A 296 -9.39 8.00 0.99
N LEU A 297 -10.11 7.11 1.68
CA LEU A 297 -9.87 6.82 3.10
C LEU A 297 -8.47 6.23 3.35
N ALA A 298 -8.00 5.35 2.45
CA ALA A 298 -6.64 4.78 2.53
C ALA A 298 -5.57 5.88 2.47
N LEU A 299 -5.68 6.83 1.53
CA LEU A 299 -4.74 7.93 1.37
C LEU A 299 -4.76 8.88 2.57
N VAL A 300 -5.97 9.24 3.05
CA VAL A 300 -6.14 10.09 4.23
C VAL A 300 -5.55 9.42 5.48
N CYS A 301 -5.83 8.13 5.69
CA CYS A 301 -5.23 7.34 6.76
C CYS A 301 -3.69 7.35 6.67
N GLY A 302 -3.15 7.04 5.49
CA GLY A 302 -1.71 7.00 5.28
C GLY A 302 -1.02 8.33 5.59
N ILE A 303 -1.59 9.46 5.17
CA ILE A 303 -1.06 10.80 5.49
C ILE A 303 -1.15 11.10 6.99
N LYS A 304 -2.34 10.93 7.57
CA LYS A 304 -2.63 11.24 8.98
C LYS A 304 -1.72 10.45 9.93
N GLU A 305 -1.56 9.16 9.65
CA GLU A 305 -0.77 8.28 10.47
C GLU A 305 0.73 8.46 10.22
N PHE A 306 1.14 8.85 9.01
CA PHE A 306 2.55 9.15 8.74
C PHE A 306 2.98 10.40 9.49
N ASP A 307 2.15 11.46 9.46
CA ASP A 307 2.33 12.65 10.29
C ASP A 307 2.47 12.29 11.77
N ARG A 308 1.52 11.51 12.30
CA ARG A 308 1.46 11.16 13.71
C ARG A 308 2.63 10.30 14.18
N GLN A 309 3.04 9.31 13.39
CA GLN A 309 4.07 8.34 13.78
C GLN A 309 5.49 8.83 13.51
N VAL A 310 5.70 9.58 12.43
CA VAL A 310 7.04 10.03 12.01
C VAL A 310 7.38 11.41 12.59
N PHE A 311 6.38 12.27 12.80
CA PHE A 311 6.58 13.66 13.23
C PHE A 311 5.80 13.99 14.52
N PRO A 312 6.29 13.55 15.70
CA PRO A 312 5.61 13.82 16.97
C PRO A 312 5.51 15.32 17.31
N PHE A 313 6.32 16.16 16.66
CA PHE A 313 6.29 17.62 16.79
C PHE A 313 5.24 18.31 15.91
N LYS A 314 4.45 17.56 15.12
CA LYS A 314 3.30 18.03 14.31
C LYS A 314 3.61 19.28 13.45
N PRO A 315 4.50 19.17 12.46
CA PRO A 315 4.85 20.28 11.59
C PRO A 315 3.66 20.75 10.74
N HIS A 316 3.78 21.95 10.18
CA HIS A 316 2.99 22.33 9.01
C HIS A 316 3.42 21.51 7.78
N TRP A 317 2.51 21.36 6.83
CA TRP A 317 2.76 20.72 5.54
C TRP A 317 2.71 21.74 4.42
N LEU A 318 3.78 21.79 3.64
CA LEU A 318 3.96 22.68 2.50
C LEU A 318 3.67 21.92 1.21
N ILE A 319 2.85 22.52 0.35
CA ILE A 319 2.53 21.96 -0.96
C ILE A 319 2.72 22.99 -2.06
N GLY A 320 3.45 22.61 -3.11
CA GLY A 320 3.47 23.37 -4.36
C GLY A 320 2.13 23.21 -5.09
N VAL A 321 1.33 24.28 -5.17
CA VAL A 321 0.03 24.30 -5.86
C VAL A 321 0.18 24.86 -7.27
N SER A 322 0.23 23.97 -8.27
CA SER A 322 0.41 24.35 -9.68
C SER A 322 -0.90 24.80 -10.33
N GLY A 323 -2.05 24.47 -9.73
CA GLY A 323 -3.38 24.63 -10.35
C GLY A 323 -3.77 23.46 -11.25
N GLY A 324 -2.94 22.42 -11.34
CA GLY A 324 -3.26 21.13 -11.96
C GLY A 324 -3.88 20.12 -10.99
N MET A 325 -4.41 19.03 -11.55
CA MET A 325 -5.19 18.02 -10.83
C MET A 325 -4.42 17.43 -9.63
N ASP A 326 -3.18 16.98 -9.85
CA ASP A 326 -2.40 16.25 -8.85
C ASP A 326 -2.12 17.08 -7.59
N SER A 327 -1.66 18.32 -7.76
CA SER A 327 -1.44 19.23 -6.63
C SER A 327 -2.74 19.62 -5.92
N SER A 328 -3.87 19.66 -6.65
CA SER A 328 -5.18 19.97 -6.08
C SER A 328 -5.67 18.84 -5.19
N ILE A 329 -5.52 17.60 -5.65
CA ILE A 329 -5.87 16.40 -4.88
C ILE A 329 -4.95 16.26 -3.66
N SER A 330 -3.64 16.43 -3.81
CA SER A 330 -2.71 16.39 -2.66
C SER A 330 -3.04 17.46 -1.61
N ALA A 331 -3.43 18.68 -2.03
CA ALA A 331 -3.83 19.74 -1.09
C ALA A 331 -5.10 19.37 -0.31
N ALA A 332 -6.10 18.83 -1.01
CA ALA A 332 -7.34 18.38 -0.40
C ALA A 332 -7.09 17.20 0.57
N LEU A 333 -6.32 16.19 0.16
CA LEU A 333 -5.95 15.05 1.00
C LEU A 333 -5.21 15.48 2.28
N LEU A 334 -4.26 16.41 2.16
CA LEU A 334 -3.57 16.99 3.32
C LEU A 334 -4.57 17.67 4.27
N THR A 335 -5.47 18.48 3.71
CA THR A 335 -6.47 19.22 4.49
C THR A 335 -7.42 18.27 5.22
N MET A 336 -7.90 17.23 4.54
CA MET A 336 -8.74 16.18 5.13
C MET A 336 -8.03 15.41 6.24
N ALA A 337 -6.74 15.11 6.06
CA ALA A 337 -5.96 14.34 7.02
C ALA A 337 -5.54 15.16 8.25
N LEU A 338 -5.19 16.43 8.06
CA LEU A 338 -4.43 17.19 9.05
C LEU A 338 -5.10 18.47 9.55
N GLY A 339 -6.14 18.97 8.86
CA GLY A 339 -6.75 20.28 9.11
C GLY A 339 -6.13 21.38 8.23
N SER A 340 -6.92 22.40 7.88
CA SER A 340 -6.51 23.49 7.00
C SER A 340 -5.42 24.38 7.63
N GLU A 341 -5.42 24.50 8.97
CA GLU A 341 -4.46 25.28 9.74
C GLU A 341 -3.04 24.74 9.66
N ARG A 342 -2.88 23.45 9.33
CA ARG A 342 -1.58 22.80 9.18
C ARG A 342 -1.10 22.70 7.74
N VAL A 343 -1.79 23.33 6.78
CA VAL A 343 -1.45 23.24 5.35
C VAL A 343 -1.13 24.62 4.77
N ILE A 344 -0.03 24.71 4.03
CA ILE A 344 0.42 25.93 3.36
C ILE A 344 0.58 25.62 1.86
N GLY A 345 -0.23 26.25 1.03
CA GLY A 345 -0.13 26.21 -0.42
C GLY A 345 0.83 27.27 -0.96
N VAL A 346 1.76 26.89 -1.83
CA VAL A 346 2.72 27.79 -2.49
C VAL A 346 2.57 27.73 -4.01
N ASN A 347 2.21 28.85 -4.64
CA ASN A 347 2.21 29.01 -6.10
C ASN A 347 3.45 29.79 -6.54
N MET A 348 4.22 29.21 -7.46
CA MET A 348 5.51 29.73 -7.92
C MET A 348 5.50 29.92 -9.45
N ALA A 349 4.88 31.01 -9.89
CA ALA A 349 4.61 31.24 -11.30
C ALA A 349 5.83 31.75 -12.08
N THR A 350 5.93 31.38 -13.35
CA THR A 350 6.80 31.99 -14.36
C THR A 350 5.95 32.63 -15.46
N LYS A 351 6.59 33.24 -16.46
CA LYS A 351 5.88 33.82 -17.61
C LYS A 351 5.02 32.81 -18.41
N TYR A 352 5.29 31.51 -18.27
CA TYR A 352 4.55 30.45 -18.98
C TYR A 352 3.25 30.05 -18.30
N ASN A 353 3.01 30.45 -17.06
CA ASN A 353 1.79 30.08 -16.34
C ASN A 353 0.57 30.86 -16.83
N THR A 354 -0.49 30.14 -17.21
CA THR A 354 -1.75 30.73 -17.67
C THR A 354 -2.55 31.34 -16.51
N ASP A 355 -3.48 32.24 -16.83
CA ASP A 355 -4.39 32.80 -15.82
C ASP A 355 -5.35 31.74 -15.26
N ILE A 356 -5.62 30.68 -16.02
CA ILE A 356 -6.44 29.54 -15.61
C ILE A 356 -5.77 28.80 -14.45
N THR A 357 -4.50 28.40 -14.58
CA THR A 357 -3.80 27.63 -13.52
C THR A 357 -3.58 28.46 -12.27
N LYS A 358 -3.28 29.76 -12.40
CA LYS A 358 -3.21 30.69 -11.25
C LYS A 358 -4.55 30.80 -10.54
N THR A 359 -5.65 30.94 -11.29
CA THR A 359 -7.01 31.05 -10.74
C THR A 359 -7.45 29.74 -10.06
N ASN A 360 -7.14 28.59 -10.66
CA ASN A 360 -7.40 27.28 -10.08
C ASN A 360 -6.66 27.12 -8.74
N ALA A 361 -5.36 27.42 -8.70
CA ALA A 361 -4.56 27.31 -7.48
C ALA A 361 -5.07 28.22 -6.35
N LYS A 362 -5.41 29.47 -6.68
CA LYS A 362 -5.95 30.43 -5.71
C LYS A 362 -7.31 30.00 -5.18
N THR A 363 -8.23 29.63 -6.08
CA THR A 363 -9.59 29.19 -5.73
C THR A 363 -9.55 27.95 -4.87
N LEU A 364 -8.73 26.96 -5.22
CA LEU A 364 -8.49 25.76 -4.42
C LEU A 364 -8.08 26.13 -2.98
N CYS A 365 -7.05 26.97 -2.82
CA CYS A 365 -6.56 27.32 -1.49
C CYS A 365 -7.60 28.08 -0.67
N GLN A 366 -8.38 28.96 -1.31
CA GLN A 366 -9.48 29.68 -0.67
C GLN A 366 -10.59 28.74 -0.21
N ARG A 367 -10.99 27.78 -1.05
CA ARG A 367 -12.07 26.81 -0.75
C ARG A 367 -11.66 25.81 0.33
N LEU A 368 -10.38 25.43 0.38
CA LEU A 368 -9.81 24.60 1.45
C LEU A 368 -9.47 25.38 2.72
N GLU A 369 -9.59 26.71 2.70
CA GLU A 369 -9.21 27.60 3.81
C GLU A 369 -7.74 27.46 4.25
N ILE A 370 -6.85 27.09 3.33
CA ILE A 370 -5.41 26.91 3.62
C ILE A 370 -4.65 28.21 3.33
N ARG A 371 -3.55 28.42 4.06
CA ARG A 371 -2.68 29.59 3.82
C ARG A 371 -2.09 29.54 2.42
N TYR A 372 -2.23 30.62 1.67
CA TYR A 372 -1.77 30.72 0.28
C TYR A 372 -0.64 31.73 0.13
N LEU A 373 0.52 31.27 -0.36
CA LEU A 373 1.67 32.07 -0.72
C LEU A 373 1.85 32.06 -2.24
N ALA A 374 1.92 33.22 -2.87
CA ALA A 374 2.08 33.33 -4.32
C ALA A 374 3.14 34.36 -4.68
N SER A 375 4.12 33.95 -5.49
CA SER A 375 5.13 34.85 -6.04
C SER A 375 5.68 34.31 -7.35
N SER A 376 6.23 35.20 -8.18
CA SER A 376 6.97 34.78 -9.37
C SER A 376 8.39 34.34 -9.01
N ILE A 377 8.93 33.37 -9.76
CA ILE A 377 10.33 32.93 -9.67
C ILE A 377 11.19 33.43 -10.84
N GLU A 378 10.64 34.27 -11.74
CA GLU A 378 11.33 34.69 -12.98
C GLU A 378 12.70 35.33 -12.69
N ALA A 379 12.79 36.20 -11.68
CA ALA A 379 14.06 36.83 -11.30
C ALA A 379 15.16 35.81 -10.90
N MET A 380 14.78 34.68 -10.29
CA MET A 380 15.73 33.61 -9.97
C MET A 380 16.13 32.82 -11.21
N VAL A 381 15.21 32.63 -12.16
CA VAL A 381 15.49 32.01 -13.45
C VAL A 381 16.50 32.87 -14.22
N ASP A 382 16.22 34.16 -14.37
CA ASP A 382 17.08 35.11 -15.07
C ASP A 382 18.48 35.17 -14.45
N SER A 383 18.55 35.22 -13.11
CA SER A 383 19.84 35.19 -12.40
C SER A 383 20.60 33.89 -12.63
N THR A 384 19.91 32.75 -12.74
CA THR A 384 20.55 31.46 -13.01
C THR A 384 21.11 31.44 -14.43
N LEU A 385 20.33 31.89 -15.43
CA LEU A 385 20.78 31.97 -16.82
C LEU A 385 21.94 32.95 -17.01
N LEU A 386 21.93 34.08 -16.31
CA LEU A 386 23.04 35.02 -16.28
C LEU A 386 24.31 34.35 -15.72
N THR A 387 24.17 33.57 -14.65
CA THR A 387 25.30 32.83 -14.06
C THR A 387 25.86 31.78 -15.03
N MET A 388 25.01 31.09 -15.79
CA MET A 388 25.47 30.15 -16.83
C MET A 388 26.27 30.85 -17.93
N LYS A 389 25.84 32.06 -18.32
CA LYS A 389 26.60 32.92 -19.24
C LYS A 389 27.97 33.32 -18.68
N MET A 390 28.05 33.61 -17.38
CA MET A 390 29.33 33.90 -16.71
C MET A 390 30.27 32.68 -16.67
N PHE A 391 29.74 31.45 -16.66
CA PHE A 391 30.53 30.23 -16.85
C PHE A 391 30.94 29.98 -18.30
N GLY A 392 30.52 30.82 -19.25
CA GLY A 392 30.85 30.71 -20.67
C GLY A 392 29.83 29.93 -21.50
N TYR A 393 28.68 29.55 -20.94
CA TYR A 393 27.59 28.93 -21.71
C TYR A 393 26.71 30.02 -22.32
N ASN A 394 26.73 30.14 -23.65
CA ASN A 394 25.96 31.14 -24.38
C ASN A 394 24.66 30.57 -24.96
N GLU A 395 23.70 31.44 -25.24
CA GLU A 395 22.44 31.12 -25.91
C GLU A 395 22.64 30.66 -27.38
N PRO A 396 21.67 29.91 -27.96
CA PRO A 396 20.40 29.51 -27.36
C PRO A 396 20.53 28.31 -26.42
N TYR A 397 19.87 28.37 -25.26
CA TYR A 397 19.76 27.21 -24.37
C TYR A 397 18.72 26.22 -24.89
N GLU A 398 18.96 24.93 -24.66
CA GLU A 398 17.96 23.90 -24.92
C GLU A 398 16.70 24.12 -24.07
N SER A 399 15.51 23.97 -24.66
CA SER A 399 14.22 24.16 -23.96
C SER A 399 14.15 23.32 -22.69
N LEU A 400 14.50 22.03 -22.78
CA LEU A 400 14.46 21.11 -21.65
C LEU A 400 15.39 21.54 -20.50
N MET A 401 16.53 22.16 -20.80
CA MET A 401 17.45 22.68 -19.78
C MET A 401 16.77 23.80 -18.98
N VAL A 402 16.13 24.75 -19.66
CA VAL A 402 15.44 25.88 -19.02
C VAL A 402 14.21 25.42 -18.23
N GLU A 403 13.44 24.47 -18.77
CA GLU A 403 12.31 23.82 -18.08
C GLU A 403 12.78 23.18 -16.75
N ASN A 404 13.90 22.45 -16.78
CA ASN A 404 14.49 21.84 -15.58
C ASN A 404 15.01 22.89 -14.57
N VAL A 405 15.56 24.02 -15.02
CA VAL A 405 15.96 25.13 -14.14
C VAL A 405 14.76 25.67 -13.37
N GLN A 406 13.64 25.93 -14.06
CA GLN A 406 12.41 26.40 -13.42
C GLN A 406 11.92 25.40 -12.36
N ALA A 407 11.87 24.11 -12.67
CA ALA A 407 11.42 23.08 -11.73
C ALA A 407 12.35 22.98 -10.49
N ARG A 408 13.68 23.03 -10.67
CA ARG A 408 14.64 23.01 -9.54
C ARG A 408 14.53 24.24 -8.65
N LEU A 409 14.31 25.42 -9.23
CA LEU A 409 14.11 26.65 -8.46
C LEU A 409 12.81 26.62 -7.65
N ARG A 410 11.73 25.98 -8.15
CA ARG A 410 10.53 25.72 -7.35
C ARG A 410 10.85 24.83 -6.15
N GLY A 411 11.62 23.75 -6.36
CA GLY A 411 12.08 22.88 -5.28
C GLY A 411 12.93 23.62 -4.23
N HIS A 412 13.83 24.51 -4.68
CA HIS A 412 14.62 25.38 -3.82
C HIS A 412 13.75 26.33 -2.97
N CYS A 413 12.75 26.97 -3.58
CA CYS A 413 11.83 27.86 -2.88
C CYS A 413 11.02 27.11 -1.82
N LEU A 414 10.45 25.95 -2.16
CA LEU A 414 9.72 25.12 -1.20
C LEU A 414 10.62 24.72 -0.02
N SER A 415 11.87 24.31 -0.28
CA SER A 415 12.83 23.95 0.77
C SER A 415 13.18 25.13 1.68
N THR A 416 13.32 26.32 1.10
CA THR A 416 13.60 27.56 1.84
C THR A 416 12.42 27.95 2.72
N ILE A 417 11.19 27.95 2.16
CA ILE A 417 9.97 28.24 2.91
C ILE A 417 9.73 27.21 4.00
N SER A 418 9.96 25.93 3.71
CA SER A 418 9.88 24.82 4.66
C SER A 418 10.77 25.06 5.89
N SER A 419 11.97 25.60 5.68
CA SER A 419 12.89 25.94 6.77
C SER A 419 12.41 27.13 7.61
N ILE A 420 11.81 28.14 6.97
CA ILE A 420 11.24 29.32 7.64
C ILE A 420 10.01 28.94 8.47
N GLU A 421 9.10 28.18 7.87
CA GLU A 421 7.81 27.80 8.46
C GLU A 421 7.91 26.58 9.40
N LYS A 422 9.11 25.97 9.50
CA LYS A 422 9.32 24.67 10.17
C LYS A 422 8.35 23.60 9.67
N ALA A 423 8.08 23.64 8.38
CA ALA A 423 7.16 22.76 7.67
C ALA A 423 7.91 21.58 7.04
N ILE A 424 7.15 20.63 6.50
CA ILE A 424 7.64 19.53 5.66
C ILE A 424 6.92 19.54 4.31
N ILE A 425 7.59 19.09 3.26
CA ILE A 425 7.08 19.20 1.89
C ILE A 425 6.35 17.92 1.48
N ILE A 426 5.17 18.03 0.87
CA ILE A 426 4.53 16.89 0.20
C ILE A 426 4.93 16.83 -1.27
N ASN A 427 5.04 15.61 -1.80
CA ASN A 427 5.27 15.36 -3.21
C ASN A 427 3.95 15.09 -3.95
N ASN A 428 3.81 15.63 -5.15
CA ASN A 428 2.56 15.54 -5.93
C ASN A 428 2.61 14.50 -7.06
N ALA A 429 3.72 13.79 -7.26
CA ALA A 429 3.87 12.90 -8.40
C ALA A 429 2.89 11.71 -8.31
N ASN A 430 2.24 11.39 -9.42
CA ASN A 430 1.40 10.20 -9.52
C ASN A 430 2.18 8.96 -9.99
N LYS A 431 1.53 7.80 -10.04
CA LYS A 431 2.16 6.53 -10.42
C LYS A 431 2.76 6.53 -11.83
N VAL A 432 2.06 7.12 -12.81
CA VAL A 432 2.50 7.11 -14.22
C VAL A 432 3.71 8.05 -14.39
N GLU A 433 3.68 9.23 -13.79
CA GLU A 433 4.82 10.16 -13.78
C GLU A 433 6.03 9.57 -13.08
N THR A 434 5.81 8.93 -11.93
CA THR A 434 6.84 8.19 -11.18
C THR A 434 7.45 7.08 -12.04
N ALA A 435 6.61 6.27 -12.69
CA ALA A 435 7.05 5.18 -13.54
C ALA A 435 7.88 5.67 -14.72
N LEU A 436 7.41 6.67 -15.45
CA LEU A 436 8.11 7.19 -16.62
C LEU A 436 9.30 8.09 -16.24
N GLY A 437 9.40 8.51 -14.98
CA GLY A 437 10.30 9.55 -14.50
C GLY A 437 10.11 10.86 -15.25
N TYR A 438 8.85 11.17 -15.57
CA TYR A 438 8.44 12.41 -16.22
C TYR A 438 8.40 13.54 -15.18
N CYS A 439 9.56 13.83 -14.63
CA CYS A 439 9.80 14.74 -13.52
C CYS A 439 11.22 15.29 -13.57
N THR A 440 11.45 16.41 -12.90
CA THR A 440 12.77 17.01 -12.72
C THR A 440 13.35 16.62 -11.36
N LEU A 441 14.42 15.81 -11.37
CA LEU A 441 15.11 15.44 -10.14
C LEU A 441 15.56 16.68 -9.36
N TYR A 442 15.22 16.71 -8.07
CA TYR A 442 15.43 17.81 -7.11
C TYR A 442 14.59 19.07 -7.37
N GLY A 443 13.65 19.01 -8.33
CA GLY A 443 12.62 20.01 -8.54
C GLY A 443 11.29 19.54 -7.96
N ASP A 444 10.45 18.97 -8.81
CA ASP A 444 9.13 18.43 -8.48
C ASP A 444 9.17 17.07 -7.76
N THR A 445 10.32 16.40 -7.72
CA THR A 445 10.48 15.10 -7.02
C THR A 445 10.74 15.20 -5.52
N ILE A 446 10.87 16.41 -4.96
CA ILE A 446 11.17 16.58 -3.53
C ILE A 446 9.94 16.33 -2.66
N GLY A 447 10.16 15.95 -1.40
CA GLY A 447 9.11 15.79 -0.39
C GLY A 447 9.51 14.82 0.71
N ALA A 448 8.67 14.73 1.75
CA ALA A 448 8.75 13.75 2.82
C ALA A 448 7.83 12.54 2.55
N LEU A 449 6.81 12.70 1.72
CA LEU A 449 5.82 11.68 1.37
C LEU A 449 5.24 11.97 -0.03
N ALA A 450 5.06 10.92 -0.84
CA ALA A 450 4.36 10.94 -2.13
C ALA A 450 3.06 10.12 -2.04
N PRO A 451 1.95 10.69 -1.54
CA PRO A 451 0.70 9.95 -1.37
C PRO A 451 0.13 9.44 -2.70
N LEU A 452 0.32 10.17 -3.79
CA LEU A 452 -0.23 9.83 -5.10
C LEU A 452 0.69 8.90 -5.91
N GLY A 453 1.88 8.58 -5.42
CA GLY A 453 2.92 7.86 -6.16
C GLY A 453 2.52 6.44 -6.59
N ASP A 454 1.43 5.89 -6.03
CA ASP A 454 0.84 4.60 -6.42
C ASP A 454 -0.60 4.73 -6.96
N CYS A 455 -1.06 5.95 -7.25
CA CYS A 455 -2.34 6.23 -7.89
C CYS A 455 -2.15 6.59 -9.37
N THR A 456 -2.95 6.01 -10.24
CA THR A 456 -2.94 6.37 -11.67
C THR A 456 -3.72 7.68 -11.91
N LYS A 457 -3.52 8.35 -13.05
CA LYS A 457 -4.22 9.61 -13.39
C LYS A 457 -5.73 9.41 -13.47
N MET A 458 -6.20 8.27 -13.95
CA MET A 458 -7.64 7.92 -13.96
C MET A 458 -8.19 7.73 -12.54
N GLN A 459 -7.40 7.20 -11.62
CA GLN A 459 -7.77 7.11 -10.21
C GLN A 459 -7.79 8.49 -9.55
N LEU A 460 -6.88 9.40 -9.93
CA LEU A 460 -6.92 10.79 -9.48
C LEU A 460 -8.19 11.51 -9.94
N ALA A 461 -8.61 11.31 -11.19
CA ALA A 461 -9.88 11.84 -11.68
C ALA A 461 -11.08 11.35 -10.86
N GLN A 462 -11.10 10.05 -10.49
CA GLN A 462 -12.11 9.48 -9.61
C GLN A 462 -12.05 10.14 -8.21
N LEU A 463 -10.87 10.21 -7.60
CA LEU A 463 -10.65 10.84 -6.30
C LEU A 463 -11.09 12.31 -6.30
N GLY A 464 -10.89 13.05 -7.39
CA GLY A 464 -11.32 14.43 -7.47
C GLY A 464 -12.83 14.60 -7.35
N LYS A 465 -13.60 13.67 -7.93
CA LYS A 465 -15.06 13.61 -7.75
C LYS A 465 -15.43 13.25 -6.32
N GLU A 466 -14.80 12.21 -5.77
CA GLU A 466 -15.04 11.77 -4.38
C GLU A 466 -14.72 12.87 -3.35
N ILE A 467 -13.69 13.69 -3.60
CA ILE A 467 -13.33 14.85 -2.78
C ILE A 467 -14.39 15.95 -2.90
N ASN A 468 -14.83 16.27 -4.12
CA ASN A 468 -15.89 17.27 -4.31
C ASN A 468 -17.18 16.85 -3.60
N ASP A 469 -17.54 15.57 -3.69
CA ASP A 469 -18.67 14.99 -2.99
C ASP A 469 -18.47 15.04 -1.47
N HIS A 470 -17.27 14.73 -0.96
CA HIS A 470 -16.97 14.82 0.47
C HIS A 470 -17.18 16.22 1.04
N PHE A 471 -16.69 17.25 0.34
CA PHE A 471 -16.82 18.64 0.76
C PHE A 471 -18.16 19.28 0.36
N GLN A 472 -19.00 18.58 -0.42
CA GLN A 472 -20.23 19.12 -1.02
C GLN A 472 -19.99 20.44 -1.76
N GLN A 473 -18.81 20.55 -2.38
CA GLN A 473 -18.30 21.74 -3.01
C GLN A 473 -17.26 21.36 -4.05
N GLU A 474 -17.14 22.17 -5.11
CA GLU A 474 -16.06 22.01 -6.09
C GLU A 474 -14.70 22.41 -5.45
N ILE A 475 -14.08 21.52 -4.69
CA ILE A 475 -12.72 21.72 -4.18
C ILE A 475 -11.72 21.52 -5.31
N ILE A 476 -11.86 20.41 -6.04
CA ILE A 476 -11.13 20.10 -7.25
C ILE A 476 -11.87 20.71 -8.44
N PRO A 477 -11.28 21.68 -9.15
CA PRO A 477 -11.91 22.31 -10.31
C PRO A 477 -12.39 21.29 -11.34
N ASN A 478 -13.65 21.40 -11.77
CA ASN A 478 -14.26 20.45 -12.71
C ASN A 478 -13.57 20.48 -14.08
N ASN A 479 -12.97 21.61 -14.47
CA ASN A 479 -12.21 21.72 -15.72
C ASN A 479 -10.95 20.84 -15.76
N LEU A 480 -10.46 20.40 -14.60
CA LEU A 480 -9.33 19.48 -14.48
C LEU A 480 -9.76 18.01 -14.50
N LEU A 481 -11.05 17.71 -14.42
CA LEU A 481 -11.56 16.35 -14.37
C LEU A 481 -12.00 15.91 -15.77
N PRO A 482 -11.56 14.74 -16.24
CA PRO A 482 -11.96 14.23 -17.54
C PRO A 482 -13.42 13.76 -17.54
N ILE A 483 -14.07 13.93 -18.69
CA ILE A 483 -15.32 13.24 -19.01
C ILE A 483 -14.94 11.97 -19.76
N ILE A 484 -15.46 10.83 -19.29
CA ILE A 484 -15.20 9.52 -19.87
C ILE A 484 -16.53 8.99 -20.40
N SER A 485 -16.62 8.78 -21.70
CA SER A 485 -17.79 8.24 -22.39
C SER A 485 -17.35 7.22 -23.43
N ASP A 486 -17.90 6.01 -23.38
CA ASP A 486 -17.70 4.95 -24.38
C ASP A 486 -16.23 4.63 -24.77
N GLY A 487 -15.29 4.83 -23.85
CA GLY A 487 -13.86 4.57 -24.08
C GLY A 487 -13.09 5.73 -24.72
N GLU A 488 -13.70 6.91 -24.76
CA GLU A 488 -13.06 8.18 -25.09
C GLU A 488 -12.84 9.01 -23.81
N ILE A 489 -11.80 9.84 -23.83
CA ILE A 489 -11.51 10.79 -22.76
C ILE A 489 -11.52 12.19 -23.34
N GLU A 490 -12.39 13.04 -22.81
CA GLU A 490 -12.43 14.46 -23.11
C GLU A 490 -11.89 15.26 -21.92
N TRP A 491 -10.95 16.17 -22.20
CA TRP A 491 -10.39 17.09 -21.22
C TRP A 491 -10.78 18.52 -21.59
N GLN A 492 -11.41 19.24 -20.66
CA GLN A 492 -11.55 20.68 -20.79
C GLN A 492 -10.19 21.36 -20.61
N PHE A 493 -9.41 20.91 -19.62
CA PHE A 493 -8.02 21.29 -19.43
C PHE A 493 -7.18 20.04 -19.16
N ALA A 494 -6.42 19.60 -20.16
CA ALA A 494 -5.64 18.37 -20.07
C ALA A 494 -4.45 18.51 -19.09
N PRO A 495 -4.06 17.43 -18.38
CA PRO A 495 -2.85 17.45 -17.55
C PRO A 495 -1.62 17.72 -18.41
N SER A 496 -0.94 18.83 -18.15
CA SER A 496 0.39 19.12 -18.69
C SER A 496 1.16 20.10 -17.79
N ALA A 497 2.49 20.08 -17.89
CA ALA A 497 3.33 21.05 -17.20
C ALA A 497 3.46 22.36 -18.02
N GLU A 498 3.23 23.51 -17.38
CA GLU A 498 3.39 24.83 -18.02
C GLU A 498 4.84 25.34 -17.87
N LEU A 499 5.81 24.66 -18.50
CA LEU A 499 7.23 25.05 -18.45
C LEU A 499 7.72 25.73 -19.74
N LYS A 500 6.94 25.62 -20.82
CA LYS A 500 7.10 26.30 -22.11
C LYS A 500 5.74 26.55 -22.76
N GLU A 501 5.72 27.30 -23.86
CA GLU A 501 4.49 27.60 -24.61
C GLU A 501 3.85 26.33 -25.20
N ALA A 502 2.52 26.20 -25.01
CA ALA A 502 1.67 25.13 -25.56
C ALA A 502 2.20 23.71 -25.33
N GLN A 503 2.77 23.44 -24.15
CA GLN A 503 3.27 22.12 -23.79
C GLN A 503 2.13 21.08 -23.73
N VAL A 504 2.41 19.87 -24.22
CA VAL A 504 1.54 18.70 -24.12
C VAL A 504 2.38 17.52 -23.64
N ASP A 505 1.87 16.80 -22.65
CA ASP A 505 2.55 15.64 -22.10
C ASP A 505 2.35 14.42 -23.03
N PRO A 506 3.36 13.56 -23.22
CA PRO A 506 3.29 12.42 -24.15
C PRO A 506 2.41 11.26 -23.65
N MET A 507 1.93 11.34 -22.41
CA MET A 507 1.16 10.29 -21.76
C MET A 507 -0.22 10.11 -22.40
N LYS A 508 -0.56 8.84 -22.66
CA LYS A 508 -1.85 8.39 -23.16
C LYS A 508 -2.70 7.91 -21.99
N TRP A 509 -3.32 8.85 -21.28
CA TRP A 509 -4.12 8.58 -20.09
C TRP A 509 -5.19 7.51 -20.33
N GLY A 510 -5.41 6.63 -19.36
CA GLY A 510 -6.21 5.40 -19.52
C GLY A 510 -5.38 4.22 -20.00
N TYR A 511 -4.71 4.34 -21.15
CA TYR A 511 -3.83 3.27 -21.67
C TYR A 511 -2.54 3.13 -20.86
N HIS A 512 -1.80 4.23 -20.64
CA HIS A 512 -0.56 4.19 -19.86
C HIS A 512 -0.82 3.93 -18.38
N ASP A 513 -1.95 4.39 -17.83
CA ASP A 513 -2.42 3.98 -16.51
C ASP A 513 -2.49 2.45 -16.37
N TRP A 514 -3.19 1.81 -17.32
CA TRP A 514 -3.32 0.35 -17.36
C TRP A 514 -1.98 -0.35 -17.57
N LEU A 515 -1.18 0.10 -18.56
CA LEU A 515 0.08 -0.53 -18.91
C LEU A 515 1.10 -0.46 -17.76
N ILE A 516 1.25 0.71 -17.13
CA ILE A 516 2.13 0.87 -15.97
C ILE A 516 1.65 0.02 -14.79
N GLN A 517 0.34 0.00 -14.54
CA GLN A 517 -0.19 -0.84 -13.48
C GLN A 517 0.11 -2.31 -13.73
N LYS A 518 -0.07 -2.80 -14.96
CA LYS A 518 0.28 -4.18 -15.32
C LYS A 518 1.76 -4.46 -15.19
N LEU A 519 2.62 -3.62 -15.76
CA LEU A 519 4.08 -3.76 -15.72
C LEU A 519 4.65 -3.90 -14.30
N THR A 520 4.02 -3.23 -13.34
CA THR A 520 4.43 -3.25 -11.92
C THR A 520 3.71 -4.31 -11.09
N GLU A 521 2.62 -4.89 -11.60
CA GLU A 521 1.77 -5.82 -10.84
C GLU A 521 2.50 -7.14 -10.53
N TYR A 522 2.32 -7.65 -9.31
CA TYR A 522 2.83 -8.96 -8.90
C TYR A 522 1.79 -10.09 -9.09
N PRO A 523 2.19 -11.27 -9.62
CA PRO A 523 3.51 -11.59 -10.17
C PRO A 523 3.78 -10.85 -11.48
N GLY A 524 5.07 -10.59 -11.75
CA GLY A 524 5.52 -9.68 -12.82
C GLY A 524 4.88 -9.95 -14.18
N PHE A 525 4.36 -8.89 -14.80
CA PHE A 525 3.66 -8.97 -16.07
C PHE A 525 4.58 -9.30 -17.25
N GLN A 526 4.07 -10.16 -18.14
CA GLN A 526 4.83 -10.64 -19.29
C GLN A 526 4.54 -9.78 -20.53
N ILE A 527 5.47 -8.87 -20.86
CA ILE A 527 5.34 -8.02 -22.06
C ILE A 527 5.18 -8.83 -23.36
N GLU A 528 5.84 -9.98 -23.46
CA GLU A 528 5.69 -10.87 -24.62
C GLU A 528 4.27 -11.38 -24.77
N LYS A 529 3.52 -11.58 -23.67
CA LYS A 529 2.11 -11.98 -23.71
C LYS A 529 1.25 -10.85 -24.26
N LEU A 530 1.49 -9.60 -23.85
CA LEU A 530 0.82 -8.43 -24.45
C LEU A 530 1.04 -8.36 -25.97
N MET A 531 2.27 -8.58 -26.43
CA MET A 531 2.60 -8.58 -27.86
C MET A 531 1.93 -9.74 -28.60
N GLN A 532 1.78 -10.91 -27.97
CA GLN A 532 1.02 -12.02 -28.53
C GLN A 532 -0.48 -11.71 -28.61
N ASP A 533 -1.05 -11.11 -27.56
CA ASP A 533 -2.46 -10.70 -27.52
C ASP A 533 -2.77 -9.59 -28.54
N TYR A 534 -1.77 -8.76 -28.84
CA TYR A 534 -1.83 -7.81 -29.94
C TYR A 534 -1.93 -8.52 -31.31
N LEU A 535 -1.07 -9.52 -31.54
CA LEU A 535 -1.05 -10.27 -32.80
C LEU A 535 -2.30 -11.10 -33.03
N SER A 536 -2.87 -11.70 -31.98
CA SER A 536 -4.14 -12.44 -32.07
C SER A 536 -5.35 -11.51 -32.17
N GLY A 537 -5.21 -10.27 -31.70
CA GLY A 537 -6.29 -9.29 -31.58
C GLY A 537 -7.10 -9.41 -30.30
N ASP A 538 -6.76 -10.35 -29.41
CA ASP A 538 -7.47 -10.59 -28.15
C ASP A 538 -7.47 -9.35 -27.25
N ILE A 539 -6.39 -8.57 -27.28
CA ILE A 539 -6.28 -7.34 -26.48
C ILE A 539 -7.39 -6.34 -26.83
N PHE A 540 -7.87 -6.31 -28.07
CA PHE A 540 -8.88 -5.36 -28.55
C PHE A 540 -10.30 -5.65 -28.07
N ALA A 541 -10.54 -6.80 -27.43
CA ALA A 541 -11.79 -7.13 -26.73
C ALA A 541 -11.79 -6.66 -25.26
N THR A 542 -10.66 -6.18 -24.76
CA THR A 542 -10.51 -5.71 -23.38
C THR A 542 -10.70 -4.20 -23.27
N GLU A 543 -10.81 -3.69 -22.04
CA GLU A 543 -10.82 -2.24 -21.78
C GLU A 543 -9.53 -1.56 -22.29
N ALA A 544 -8.37 -2.18 -22.10
CA ALA A 544 -7.10 -1.67 -22.62
C ALA A 544 -7.12 -1.54 -24.14
N GLY A 545 -7.72 -2.51 -24.83
CA GLY A 545 -7.91 -2.49 -26.27
C GLY A 545 -8.74 -1.31 -26.78
N ARG A 546 -9.74 -0.85 -26.02
CA ARG A 546 -10.50 0.35 -26.34
C ARG A 546 -9.62 1.60 -26.25
N TRP A 547 -8.83 1.72 -25.18
CA TRP A 547 -7.87 2.82 -25.05
C TRP A 547 -6.83 2.80 -26.18
N MET A 548 -6.34 1.62 -26.55
CA MET A 548 -5.41 1.47 -27.65
C MET A 548 -5.99 2.00 -28.97
N LYS A 549 -7.24 1.63 -29.31
CA LYS A 549 -7.92 2.14 -30.51
C LYS A 549 -8.12 3.65 -30.47
N PHE A 550 -8.54 4.21 -29.33
CA PHE A 550 -8.71 5.65 -29.16
C PHE A 550 -7.42 6.43 -29.49
N TYR A 551 -6.26 5.92 -29.07
CA TYR A 551 -4.96 6.53 -29.38
C TYR A 551 -4.36 6.08 -30.73
N GLY A 552 -5.09 5.31 -31.54
CA GLY A 552 -4.62 4.76 -32.82
C GLY A 552 -3.46 3.78 -32.67
N LEU A 553 -3.36 3.09 -31.53
CA LEU A 553 -2.39 2.04 -31.24
C LEU A 553 -2.85 0.67 -31.76
N ASP A 554 -3.93 0.60 -32.53
CA ASP A 554 -4.24 -0.52 -33.42
C ASP A 554 -3.36 -0.51 -34.69
N ASP A 555 -2.71 0.63 -34.99
CA ASP A 555 -1.59 0.70 -35.92
C ASP A 555 -0.33 0.03 -35.32
N PRO A 556 0.20 -1.02 -35.95
CA PRO A 556 1.34 -1.78 -35.42
C PRO A 556 2.59 -0.95 -35.17
N LYS A 557 2.87 0.06 -36.00
CA LYS A 557 4.06 0.89 -35.85
C LYS A 557 3.91 1.81 -34.63
N LYS A 558 2.77 2.50 -34.51
CA LYS A 558 2.47 3.35 -33.35
C LYS A 558 2.48 2.57 -32.04
N PHE A 559 1.93 1.35 -32.02
CA PHE A 559 2.00 0.48 -30.85
C PHE A 559 3.43 0.14 -30.44
N ILE A 560 4.27 -0.29 -31.38
CA ILE A 560 5.66 -0.65 -31.09
C ILE A 560 6.50 0.56 -30.68
N ASP A 561 6.29 1.72 -31.31
CA ASP A 561 6.98 2.96 -30.97
C ASP A 561 6.61 3.41 -29.53
N ASP A 562 5.32 3.38 -29.19
CA ASP A 562 4.83 3.72 -27.84
C ASP A 562 5.33 2.73 -26.78
N LEU A 563 5.17 1.42 -27.01
CA LEU A 563 5.64 0.39 -26.10
C LEU A 563 7.16 0.50 -25.87
N SER A 564 7.94 0.73 -26.93
CA SER A 564 9.39 0.92 -26.82
C SER A 564 9.73 2.17 -26.01
N TRP A 565 8.99 3.27 -26.19
CA TRP A 565 9.18 4.49 -25.41
C TRP A 565 8.85 4.26 -23.92
N VAL A 566 7.73 3.60 -23.59
CA VAL A 566 7.35 3.31 -22.20
C VAL A 566 8.42 2.45 -21.51
N LEU A 567 8.81 1.33 -22.13
CA LEU A 567 9.77 0.40 -21.53
C LEU A 567 11.14 1.05 -21.30
N ASN A 568 11.63 1.84 -22.27
CA ASN A 568 12.87 2.58 -22.12
C ASN A 568 12.76 3.68 -21.05
N SER A 569 11.65 4.39 -20.99
CA SER A 569 11.43 5.46 -20.02
C SER A 569 11.39 4.92 -18.60
N ILE A 570 10.66 3.82 -18.37
CA ILE A 570 10.63 3.17 -17.05
C ILE A 570 12.04 2.81 -16.62
N GLN A 571 12.79 2.09 -17.46
CA GLN A 571 14.10 1.62 -17.07
C GLN A 571 15.11 2.76 -16.85
N ASN A 572 15.11 3.76 -17.73
CA ASN A 572 16.02 4.91 -17.63
C ASN A 572 15.70 5.80 -16.43
N SER A 573 14.50 5.68 -15.87
CA SER A 573 14.02 6.52 -14.75
C SER A 573 14.18 5.90 -13.37
N VAL A 574 14.71 4.67 -13.26
CA VAL A 574 14.97 4.02 -11.95
C VAL A 574 15.80 4.94 -11.03
N TYR A 575 16.83 5.61 -11.57
CA TYR A 575 17.68 6.49 -10.76
C TYR A 575 16.92 7.68 -10.15
N LYS A 576 15.82 8.12 -10.76
CA LYS A 576 14.94 9.15 -10.19
C LYS A 576 14.04 8.53 -9.11
N ARG A 577 13.39 7.41 -9.41
CA ARG A 577 12.45 6.74 -8.49
C ARG A 577 13.08 6.36 -7.16
N ILE A 578 14.31 5.83 -7.16
CA ILE A 578 15.01 5.49 -5.89
C ILE A 578 15.26 6.70 -4.99
N GLN A 579 15.28 7.92 -5.55
CA GLN A 579 15.47 9.17 -4.83
C GLN A 579 14.16 9.87 -4.46
N MET A 580 13.02 9.40 -4.97
CA MET A 580 11.71 9.93 -4.60
C MET A 580 11.37 9.60 -3.14
N PRO A 581 10.52 10.43 -2.50
CA PRO A 581 10.07 10.16 -1.14
C PRO A 581 9.28 8.84 -1.04
N PRO A 582 9.05 8.35 0.19
CA PRO A 582 8.21 7.19 0.43
C PRO A 582 6.82 7.34 -0.21
N ILE A 583 6.28 6.24 -0.72
CA ILE A 583 4.99 6.19 -1.43
C ILE A 583 3.95 5.46 -0.59
N ILE A 584 2.71 5.96 -0.54
CA ILE A 584 1.58 5.21 0.02
C ILE A 584 1.18 4.11 -0.96
N MET A 585 1.34 2.86 -0.55
CA MET A 585 0.97 1.69 -1.35
C MET A 585 -0.54 1.47 -1.32
N VAL A 586 -1.17 1.44 -2.49
CA VAL A 586 -2.61 1.17 -2.67
C VAL A 586 -2.88 0.10 -3.74
N SER A 587 -1.85 -0.37 -4.42
CA SER A 587 -1.91 -1.37 -5.49
C SER A 587 -0.90 -2.52 -5.25
N ARG A 588 -1.01 -3.57 -6.08
CA ARG A 588 -0.11 -4.74 -6.04
C ARG A 588 1.17 -4.55 -6.85
N GLY A 589 1.84 -3.42 -6.70
CA GLY A 589 3.00 -3.05 -7.52
C GLY A 589 3.43 -1.62 -7.27
N SER A 590 3.49 -1.20 -6.00
CA SER A 590 3.92 0.14 -5.63
C SER A 590 5.44 0.28 -5.76
N PHE A 591 5.93 1.40 -6.27
CA PHE A 591 7.37 1.64 -6.32
C PHE A 591 7.94 1.77 -4.90
N GLY A 592 9.14 1.21 -4.68
CA GLY A 592 9.77 1.15 -3.36
C GLY A 592 10.10 -0.30 -2.99
N GLN A 593 9.68 -0.74 -1.82
CA GLN A 593 9.93 -2.11 -1.37
C GLN A 593 8.93 -3.13 -1.96
N ASP A 594 7.74 -2.69 -2.38
CA ASP A 594 6.74 -3.56 -3.01
C ASP A 594 7.14 -3.99 -4.44
N TYR A 595 7.76 -3.07 -5.21
CA TYR A 595 8.38 -3.32 -6.50
C TYR A 595 9.86 -2.93 -6.46
N ARG A 596 10.73 -3.93 -6.28
CA ARG A 596 12.19 -3.74 -6.11
C ARG A 596 12.90 -3.65 -7.44
N GLU A 597 13.63 -2.57 -7.65
CA GLU A 597 14.22 -2.24 -8.96
C GLU A 597 15.75 -2.27 -8.94
N SER A 598 16.34 -2.54 -10.11
CA SER A 598 17.78 -2.40 -10.34
C SER A 598 18.05 -1.32 -11.40
N GLN A 599 19.13 -0.56 -11.24
CA GLN A 599 19.59 0.45 -12.21
C GLN A 599 20.33 -0.19 -13.40
N THR A 600 19.77 -1.25 -13.97
CA THR A 600 20.32 -1.96 -15.13
C THR A 600 19.78 -1.38 -16.44
N ARG A 601 20.26 -1.85 -17.60
CA ARG A 601 19.67 -1.50 -18.90
C ARG A 601 18.60 -2.51 -19.27
N PHE A 602 17.56 -2.06 -19.97
CA PHE A 602 16.53 -2.96 -20.48
C PHE A 602 17.14 -3.79 -21.61
N GLN A 603 17.00 -5.11 -21.51
CA GLN A 603 17.46 -6.04 -22.54
C GLN A 603 16.25 -6.72 -23.17
N HIS A 604 16.12 -6.59 -24.48
CA HIS A 604 15.09 -7.30 -25.23
C HIS A 604 15.50 -8.76 -25.45
N THR A 605 14.62 -9.68 -25.07
CA THR A 605 14.75 -11.10 -25.41
C THR A 605 14.64 -11.30 -26.93
N ASP A 606 15.16 -12.43 -27.44
CA ASP A 606 15.01 -12.74 -28.87
C ASP A 606 13.56 -12.97 -29.26
N LYS A 607 12.74 -13.49 -28.34
CA LYS A 607 11.29 -13.61 -28.53
C LYS A 607 10.61 -12.25 -28.62
N PHE A 608 11.00 -11.26 -27.80
CA PHE A 608 10.52 -9.88 -27.95
C PHE A 608 10.85 -9.32 -29.35
N LYS A 609 12.09 -9.49 -29.82
CA LYS A 609 12.52 -9.00 -31.15
C LYS A 609 11.70 -9.65 -32.27
N LEU A 610 11.49 -10.97 -32.18
CA LEU A 610 10.67 -11.72 -33.14
C LEU A 610 9.22 -11.22 -33.15
N LEU A 611 8.60 -11.07 -31.98
CA LEU A 611 7.22 -10.57 -31.86
C LEU A 611 7.11 -9.14 -32.40
N LYS A 612 8.10 -8.28 -32.12
CA LYS A 612 8.18 -6.92 -32.67
C LYS A 612 8.18 -6.96 -34.20
N ASP A 613 9.03 -7.79 -34.81
CA ASP A 613 9.09 -7.91 -36.26
C ASP A 613 7.79 -8.46 -36.87
N GLN A 614 7.14 -9.41 -36.20
CA GLN A 614 5.84 -9.95 -36.62
C GLN A 614 4.74 -8.88 -36.60
N ILE A 615 4.70 -8.09 -35.53
CA ILE A 615 3.75 -6.97 -35.40
C ILE A 615 3.99 -5.94 -36.51
N LEU A 616 5.23 -5.51 -36.72
CA LEU A 616 5.54 -4.54 -37.78
C LEU A 616 5.21 -5.06 -39.19
N LYS A 617 5.32 -6.37 -39.42
CA LYS A 617 4.96 -7.02 -40.70
C LYS A 617 3.46 -7.24 -40.88
N SER A 618 2.65 -7.25 -39.82
CA SER A 618 1.18 -7.41 -39.97
C SER A 618 0.57 -6.25 -40.76
N THR A 619 1.17 -5.06 -40.67
CA THR A 619 0.89 -3.86 -41.48
C THR A 619 1.05 -4.10 -43.00
N LEU A 620 1.95 -4.99 -43.42
CA LEU A 620 2.24 -5.24 -44.85
C LEU A 620 1.22 -6.16 -45.53
N LYS A 621 0.29 -6.76 -44.79
CA LYS A 621 -0.78 -7.63 -45.34
C LYS A 621 -2.15 -6.93 -45.45
N GLY A 622 -2.17 -5.60 -45.33
CA GLY A 622 -3.37 -4.76 -45.40
C GLY A 622 -4.01 -4.62 -46.79
N ASP A 623 -3.39 -5.08 -47.87
CA ASP A 623 -4.07 -5.31 -49.16
C ASP A 623 -4.73 -6.69 -49.16
N ARG A 624 -5.81 -6.85 -48.39
CA ARG A 624 -6.77 -7.96 -48.57
C ARG A 624 -7.98 -7.48 -49.36
N ASN A 625 -7.71 -7.16 -50.62
CA ASN A 625 -8.68 -7.23 -51.71
C ASN A 625 -8.00 -7.99 -52.85
N ALA A 626 -7.92 -9.32 -52.73
CA ALA A 626 -7.91 -10.27 -53.84
C ALA A 626 -7.74 -11.71 -53.31
N ILE A 627 -8.75 -12.53 -53.63
CA ILE A 627 -8.86 -14.00 -53.55
C ILE A 627 -9.39 -14.54 -52.22
#